data_AF-A0A178TLS7-F1
#
_entry.id   AF-A0A178TLS7-F1
#
_cell.length_a   1.000
_cell.length_b   1.000
_cell.length_c   1.000
_cell.angle_alpha   90.00
_cell.angle_beta   90.00
_cell.angle_gamma   90.00
#
_symmetry.space_group_name_H-M   'P 1'
#
loop_
_entity.id
_entity.type
_entity.pdbx_description
1 polymer ?
#
loop_
_entity_poly.entity_id
_entity_poly.type
_entity_poly.pdbx_seq_one_letter_code
_entity_poly.pdbx_strand_id
1 'polypeptide(L)' 'MNKKYILIFKPKLARNLLRNGFNIVDIKADKNNPDRTIFVFEKTRELLEMMHKLS' A
#
# COMPACT_ATOMS: atom_id res chain seq x y z
N MET A 1 -16.28 -1.51 11.14
CA MET A 1 -15.96 -2.37 9.98
C MET A 1 -14.47 -2.19 9.65
N ASN A 2 -13.61 -3.14 10.03
CA ASN A 2 -12.18 -3.04 9.77
C ASN A 2 -11.94 -3.23 8.26
N LYS A 3 -11.45 -2.18 7.58
CA LYS A 3 -11.02 -2.31 6.17
C LYS A 3 -9.88 -3.32 6.12
N LYS A 4 -10.10 -4.43 5.41
CA LYS A 4 -9.11 -5.51 5.22
C LYS A 4 -7.88 -5.09 4.40
N TYR A 5 -7.97 -3.96 3.71
CA TYR A 5 -6.95 -3.49 2.78
C TYR A 5 -6.60 -2.02 3.02
N ILE A 6 -5.39 -1.65 2.63
CA ILE A 6 -4.90 -0.28 2.63
C ILE A 6 -4.47 0.14 1.23
N LEU A 7 -4.76 1.39 0.88
CA LEU A 7 -4.39 1.99 -0.40
C LEU A 7 -3.14 2.84 -0.21
N ILE A 8 -2.11 2.56 -1.00
CA ILE A 8 -0.85 3.28 -0.99
C ILE A 8 -0.67 3.95 -2.34
N PHE A 9 -0.54 5.27 -2.31
CA PHE A 9 -0.43 6.12 -3.51
C PHE A 9 1.00 6.54 -3.81
N LYS A 10 1.94 6.30 -2.87
CA LYS A 10 3.35 6.68 -2.99
C LYS A 10 4.16 5.49 -3.49
N PRO A 11 4.70 5.50 -4.73
CA PRO A 11 5.48 4.37 -5.27
C PRO A 11 6.71 4.02 -4.42
N LYS A 12 7.38 5.03 -3.84
CA LYS A 12 8.53 4.82 -2.93
C LYS A 12 8.14 4.00 -1.70
N LEU A 13 7.01 4.31 -1.07
CA LEU A 13 6.52 3.58 0.11
C LEU A 13 6.10 2.16 -0.28
N ALA A 14 5.35 1.99 -1.37
CA ALA A 14 4.95 0.67 -1.86
C ALA A 14 6.16 -0.23 -2.14
N ARG A 15 7.20 0.31 -2.78
CA ARG A 15 8.46 -0.41 -3.03
C ARG A 15 9.17 -0.80 -1.75
N ASN A 16 9.22 0.08 -0.75
CA ASN A 16 9.83 -0.25 0.54
C ASN A 16 9.06 -1.37 1.25
N LEU A 17 7.73 -1.32 1.24
CA LEU A 17 6.90 -2.36 1.85
C LEU A 17 7.06 -3.72 1.15
N LEU A 18 7.06 -3.75 -0.19
CA LEU A 18 7.36 -4.96 -0.95
C LEU A 18 8.72 -5.57 -0.57
N ARG A 19 9.77 -4.74 -0.44
CA ARG A 19 11.11 -5.20 -0.03
C ARG A 19 11.14 -5.73 1.41
N ASN A 20 10.21 -5.31 2.25
CA ASN A 20 10.05 -5.81 3.62
C ASN A 20 9.10 -7.02 3.71
N GLY A 21 8.72 -7.64 2.59
CA GLY A 21 7.94 -8.87 2.56
C GLY A 21 6.43 -8.68 2.67
N PHE A 22 5.92 -7.46 2.55
CA PHE A 22 4.48 -7.21 2.53
C PHE A 22 3.87 -7.47 1.15
N ASN A 23 2.69 -8.10 1.13
CA ASN A 23 2.03 -8.50 -0.10
C ASN A 23 1.10 -7.42 -0.66
N ILE A 24 1.28 -7.12 -1.94
CA ILE A 24 0.28 -6.41 -2.74
C ILE A 24 -0.79 -7.41 -3.13
N VAL A 25 -2.06 -7.08 -2.82
CA VAL A 25 -3.22 -7.89 -3.18
C VAL A 25 -3.86 -7.43 -4.49
N ASP A 26 -3.67 -6.16 -4.87
CA ASP A 26 -4.22 -5.57 -6.09
C ASP A 26 -3.44 -4.31 -6.51
N ILE A 27 -3.48 -3.98 -7.79
CA ILE A 27 -2.90 -2.76 -8.38
C ILE A 27 -3.91 -2.18 -9.35
N LYS A 28 -4.27 -0.91 -9.14
CA LYS A 28 -5.27 -0.24 -9.99
C LYS A 28 -4.91 1.21 -10.27
N ALA A 29 -5.48 1.75 -11.35
CA ALA A 29 -5.42 3.17 -11.64
C ALA A 29 -6.31 3.96 -10.67
N ASP A 30 -5.93 5.21 -10.37
CA ASP A 30 -6.82 6.16 -9.71
C ASP A 30 -7.95 6.56 -10.67
N LYS A 31 -9.19 6.55 -10.17
CA LYS A 31 -10.38 6.90 -10.96
C LYS A 31 -10.36 8.35 -11.45
N ASN A 32 -9.73 9.24 -10.69
CA ASN A 32 -9.68 10.67 -10.99
C ASN A 32 -8.43 11.05 -11.80
N ASN A 33 -7.39 10.21 -11.76
CA ASN A 33 -6.16 10.42 -12.49
C ASN A 33 -5.57 9.06 -12.91
N PRO A 34 -5.91 8.55 -14.10
CA PRO A 34 -5.48 7.24 -14.56
C PRO A 34 -3.95 7.04 -14.63
N ASP A 35 -3.16 8.12 -14.74
CA ASP A 35 -1.70 8.06 -14.73
C ASP A 35 -1.13 7.71 -13.34
N ARG A 36 -1.95 7.81 -12.28
CA ARG A 36 -1.56 7.44 -10.92
C ARG A 36 -1.93 6.00 -10.61
N THR A 37 -0.92 5.23 -10.21
CA THR A 37 -1.10 3.87 -9.71
C THR A 37 -1.39 3.86 -8.21
N ILE A 38 -2.42 3.10 -7.82
CA ILE A 38 -2.76 2.78 -6.43
C ILE A 38 -2.34 1.34 -6.15
N PHE A 39 -1.49 1.17 -5.15
CA PHE A 39 -1.06 -0.14 -4.66
C PHE A 39 -1.95 -0.56 -3.49
N VAL A 40 -2.59 -1.71 -3.58
CA VAL A 40 -3.48 -2.23 -2.54
C VAL A 40 -2.73 -3.30 -1.77
N PHE A 41 -2.56 -3.10 -0.46
CA PHE A 41 -1.92 -4.08 0.42
C PHE A 41 -2.93 -4.67 1.39
N GLU A 42 -2.67 -5.90 1.84
CA GLU A 42 -3.37 -6.47 2.99
C GLU A 42 -3.09 -5.64 4.25
N LYS A 43 -4.13 -5.30 5.01
CA LYS A 43 -3.99 -4.53 6.24
C LYS A 43 -3.65 -5.46 7.40
N THR A 44 -2.37 -5.54 7.73
CA THR A 44 -1.86 -6.20 8.95
C THR A 44 -1.34 -5.18 9.95
N ARG A 45 -1.14 -5.61 11.21
CA ARG A 45 -0.57 -4.72 12.25
C ARG A 45 0.87 -4.36 11.92
N GLU A 46 1.62 -5.34 11.46
CA GLU A 46 3.04 -5.25 11.08
C GLU A 46 3.22 -4.26 9.93
N LEU A 47 2.28 -4.23 8.98
CA LEU A 47 2.31 -3.26 7.87
C LEU A 47 2.13 -1.83 8.38
N LEU A 48 1.18 -1.61 9.30
CA LEU A 48 0.94 -0.29 9.88
C LEU A 48 2.15 0.20 10.68
N GLU A 49 2.77 -0.69 11.46
CA GLU A 49 4.01 -0.39 12.18
C GLU A 49 5.15 -0.06 11.22
N MET A 50 5.31 -0.81 10.12
CA MET A 50 6.32 -0.52 9.11
C MET A 50 6.08 0.82 8.42
N MET A 51 4.83 1.16 8.11
CA MET A 51 4.50 2.47 7.52
C MET A 51 4.89 3.64 8.43
N HIS A 52 4.70 3.51 9.74
CA HIS A 52 5.11 4.54 10.72
C HIS A 52 6.64 4.65 10.85
N LYS A 53 7.39 3.57 10.60
CA LYS A 53 8.87 3.61 10.60
C LYS A 53 9.44 4.25 9.33
N LEU A 54 8.70 4.19 8.22
CA LEU A 54 9.14 4.68 6.91
C LEU A 54 8.63 6.09 6.57
N SER A 55 7.76 6.66 7.41
CA SER A 55 7.21 8.02 7.30
C SER A 55 8.13 9.04 7.91
#